data_AF-A0A084VG58-F1
#
_entry.id   AF-A0A084VG58-F1
#
_cell.length_a   1.000
_cell.length_b   1.000
_cell.length_c   1.000
_cell.angle_alpha   90.00
_cell.angle_beta   90.00
_cell.angle_gamma   90.00
#
_symmetry.space_group_name_H-M   'P 1'
#
loop_
_entity.id
_entity.type
_entity.pdbx_description
1 polymer ?
#
loop_
_entity_poly.entity_id
_entity_poly.type
_entity_poly.pdbx_seq_one_letter_code
_entity_poly.pdbx_strand_id
1 'polypeptide(L)'
;MGAALDHAWLPGGRELLSTSAGKFCVGDEVSLADCCLVPQVFNARRFHVDLRPYPIILRIDRELEGHPAFRAAHPSNQPDCPPEAAK
;
A
#
# COMPACT_ATOMS: atom_id res chain seq x y z
N MET A 1 -7.80 -1.85 -18.32
CA MET A 1 -6.85 -2.47 -17.38
C MET A 1 -6.90 -1.77 -16.01
N GLY A 2 -8.10 -1.53 -15.46
CA GLY A 2 -8.32 -0.86 -14.17
C GLY A 2 -8.60 -1.82 -13.00
N ALA A 3 -8.56 -3.14 -13.26
CA ALA A 3 -9.14 -4.15 -12.37
C ALA A 3 -8.15 -4.74 -11.34
N ALA A 4 -6.86 -4.38 -11.39
CA ALA A 4 -5.84 -5.03 -10.57
C ALA A 4 -5.96 -4.71 -9.06
N LEU A 5 -6.56 -3.58 -8.70
CA LEU A 5 -6.84 -3.25 -7.30
C LEU A 5 -8.22 -3.76 -6.86
N ASP A 6 -9.19 -3.78 -7.78
CA ASP A 6 -10.52 -4.30 -7.51
C ASP A 6 -10.52 -5.82 -7.22
N HIS A 7 -9.62 -6.57 -7.86
CA HIS A 7 -9.51 -8.02 -7.67
C HIS A 7 -8.56 -8.43 -6.54
N ALA A 8 -7.56 -7.60 -6.20
CA ALA A 8 -6.53 -7.97 -5.21
C ALA A 8 -6.94 -7.68 -3.76
N TRP A 9 -7.90 -6.78 -3.53
CA TRP A 9 -8.40 -6.45 -2.19
C TRP A 9 -9.91 -6.67 -2.08
N LEU A 10 -10.38 -7.85 -2.54
CA LEU A 10 -11.77 -8.32 -2.54
C LEU A 10 -12.81 -7.37 -3.19
N PRO A 11 -13.92 -7.90 -3.74
CA PRO A 11 -15.10 -7.06 -3.96
C PRO A 11 -15.51 -6.45 -2.60
N GLY A 12 -15.41 -5.13 -2.45
CA GLY A 12 -15.77 -4.42 -1.20
C GLY A 12 -14.62 -3.74 -0.45
N GLY A 13 -13.38 -3.83 -0.94
CA GLY A 13 -12.21 -3.22 -0.30
C GLY A 13 -12.31 -1.74 0.09
N ARG A 14 -12.85 -0.93 -0.82
CA ARG A 14 -13.12 0.51 -0.58
C ARG A 14 -14.17 0.73 0.51
N GLU A 15 -15.16 -0.14 0.58
CA GLU A 15 -16.24 -0.09 1.58
C GLU A 15 -15.77 -0.55 2.96
N LEU A 16 -14.82 -1.48 3.01
CA LEU A 16 -14.21 -1.88 4.26
C LEU A 16 -13.42 -0.71 4.86
N LEU A 17 -12.57 -0.07 4.07
CA LEU A 17 -11.74 1.05 4.54
C LEU A 17 -12.54 2.29 4.91
N SER A 18 -13.74 2.49 4.37
CA SER A 18 -14.61 3.62 4.79
C SER A 18 -15.14 3.46 6.20
N THR A 19 -15.16 2.23 6.74
CA THR A 19 -15.67 1.93 8.09
C THR A 19 -14.58 1.54 9.08
N SER A 20 -13.45 0.98 8.61
CA SER A 20 -12.37 0.50 9.49
C SER A 20 -11.22 1.49 9.67
N ALA A 21 -10.95 2.35 8.69
CA ALA A 21 -9.72 3.13 8.67
C ALA A 21 -9.78 4.32 9.65
N GLY A 22 -8.83 4.36 10.58
CA GLY A 22 -8.45 5.56 11.35
C GLY A 22 -7.22 6.19 10.70
N LYS A 23 -6.13 6.35 11.44
CA LYS A 23 -4.81 6.72 10.89
C LYS A 23 -4.30 5.69 9.86
N PHE A 24 -4.54 4.40 10.11
CA PHE A 24 -4.10 3.27 9.28
C PHE A 24 -5.29 2.47 8.73
N CYS A 25 -5.08 1.27 8.18
CA CYS A 25 -6.15 0.42 7.64
C CYS A 25 -7.22 0.07 8.68
N VAL A 26 -6.84 -0.10 9.96
CA VAL A 26 -7.74 -0.45 11.06
C VAL A 26 -7.42 0.43 12.27
N GLY A 27 -8.26 1.43 12.53
CA GLY A 27 -8.03 2.38 13.62
C GLY A 27 -6.70 3.15 13.48
N ASP A 28 -6.04 3.42 14.60
CA ASP A 28 -4.89 4.34 14.67
C ASP A 28 -3.54 3.64 14.90
N GLU A 29 -3.52 2.30 14.95
CA GLU A 29 -2.31 1.50 15.11
C GLU A 29 -2.01 0.68 13.84
N VAL A 30 -0.72 0.47 13.56
CA VAL A 30 -0.29 -0.37 12.43
C VAL A 30 -0.73 -1.81 12.68
N SER A 31 -1.33 -2.41 11.65
CA SER A 31 -1.89 -3.75 11.70
C SER A 31 -1.37 -4.62 10.55
N LEU A 32 -1.73 -5.90 10.53
CA LEU A 32 -1.44 -6.78 9.41
C LEU A 32 -2.04 -6.27 8.08
N ALA A 33 -3.15 -5.54 8.14
CA ALA A 33 -3.76 -4.98 6.94
C ALA A 33 -2.83 -3.96 6.24
N ASP A 34 -2.07 -3.19 7.00
CA ASP A 34 -1.09 -2.22 6.49
C ASP A 34 0.11 -2.92 5.85
N CYS A 35 0.58 -4.01 6.46
CA CYS A 35 1.63 -4.87 5.91
C CYS A 35 1.25 -5.49 4.57
N CYS A 36 -0.04 -5.77 4.35
CA CYS A 36 -0.54 -6.26 3.06
C CYS A 36 -0.83 -5.12 2.07
N LEU A 37 -1.26 -3.95 2.56
CA LEU A 37 -1.59 -2.80 1.70
C LEU A 37 -0.35 -2.25 0.98
N VAL A 38 0.74 -1.99 1.70
CA VAL A 38 1.91 -1.28 1.15
C VAL A 38 2.55 -2.01 -0.05
N PRO A 39 2.83 -3.33 0.01
CA PRO A 39 3.33 -4.06 -1.15
C PRO A 39 2.36 -4.04 -2.33
N GLN A 40 1.05 -4.06 -2.05
CA GLN A 40 0.02 -4.02 -3.09
C GLN A 40 -0.03 -2.66 -3.80
N VAL A 41 0.12 -1.55 -3.05
CA VAL A 41 0.22 -0.21 -3.62
C VAL A 41 1.51 -0.04 -4.42
N PHE A 42 2.63 -0.58 -3.94
CA PHE A 42 3.88 -0.62 -4.70
C PHE A 42 3.72 -1.34 -6.05
N ASN A 43 3.10 -2.53 -6.05
CA ASN A 43 2.81 -3.27 -7.27
C ASN A 43 1.86 -2.50 -8.21
N ALA A 44 0.82 -1.87 -7.66
CA ALA A 44 -0.11 -1.05 -8.43
C ALA A 44 0.63 0.09 -9.16
N ARG A 45 1.58 0.76 -8.49
CA ARG A 45 2.44 1.77 -9.13
C ARG A 45 3.34 1.15 -10.21
N ARG A 46 3.98 0.02 -9.92
CA ARG A 46 4.85 -0.71 -10.86
C ARG A 46 4.13 -1.13 -12.15
N PHE A 47 2.84 -1.47 -12.05
CA PHE A 47 2.01 -1.88 -13.17
C PHE A 47 1.11 -0.74 -13.72
N HIS A 48 1.40 0.51 -13.34
CA HIS A 48 0.69 1.70 -13.83
C HIS A 48 -0.83 1.68 -13.63
N VAL A 49 -1.28 1.09 -12.52
CA VAL A 49 -2.70 1.11 -12.12
C VAL A 49 -3.06 2.51 -11.62
N ASP A 50 -4.22 3.01 -12.06
CA ASP A 50 -4.73 4.31 -11.62
C ASP A 50 -5.22 4.23 -10.16
N LEU A 51 -4.47 4.88 -9.26
CA LEU A 51 -4.79 4.94 -7.83
C LEU A 51 -5.70 6.12 -7.45
N ARG A 52 -5.97 7.06 -8.37
CA ARG A 52 -6.80 8.26 -8.08
C ARG A 52 -8.18 7.93 -7.50
N PRO A 53 -8.88 6.85 -7.91
CA PRO A 53 -10.17 6.47 -7.32
C PRO A 53 -10.11 6.00 -5.85
N TYR A 54 -8.93 5.77 -5.28
CA TYR A 54 -8.73 5.16 -3.96
C TYR A 54 -8.03 6.11 -2.97
N PRO A 55 -8.68 7.23 -2.58
CA PRO A 55 -8.03 8.27 -1.76
C PRO A 55 -7.67 7.82 -0.34
N ILE A 56 -8.44 6.90 0.27
CA ILE A 56 -8.10 6.36 1.61
C ILE A 56 -6.83 5.53 1.55
N ILE A 57 -6.68 4.70 0.52
CA ILE A 57 -5.47 3.90 0.28
C ILE A 57 -4.27 4.82 0.08
N LEU A 58 -4.39 5.84 -0.76
CA LEU A 58 -3.32 6.80 -1.00
C LEU A 58 -2.91 7.59 0.25
N ARG A 59 -3.87 7.91 1.13
CA ARG A 59 -3.57 8.54 2.42
C ARG A 59 -2.79 7.60 3.33
N ILE A 60 -3.27 6.39 3.54
CA ILE A 60 -2.63 5.40 4.43
C ILE A 60 -1.22 5.06 3.92
N ASP A 61 -1.06 4.85 2.61
CA ASP A 61 0.24 4.58 2.02
C ASP A 61 1.24 5.71 2.27
N ARG A 62 0.83 6.98 2.20
CA ARG A 62 1.68 8.14 2.55
C ARG A 62 2.05 8.18 4.03
N GLU A 63 1.11 7.84 4.92
CA GLU A 63 1.39 7.74 6.37
C GLU A 63 2.43 6.64 6.65
N LEU A 64 2.32 5.49 5.97
CA LEU A 64 3.21 4.34 6.13
C LEU A 64 4.57 4.52 5.44
N GLU A 65 4.65 5.27 4.33
CA GLU A 65 5.91 5.56 3.64
C GLU A 65 6.92 6.30 4.55
N GLY A 66 6.42 7.08 5.52
CA GLY A 66 7.22 7.74 6.55
C GLY A 66 7.66 6.82 7.70
N HIS A 67 7.03 5.67 7.88
CA HIS A 67 7.25 4.82 9.04
C HIS A 67 8.58 4.03 8.93
N PRO A 68 9.46 4.04 9.96
CA PRO A 68 10.79 3.42 9.88
C PRO A 68 10.78 1.96 9.43
N ALA A 69 9.83 1.16 9.92
CA ALA A 69 9.71 -0.26 9.56
C ALA A 69 9.43 -0.47 8.06
N PHE A 70 8.54 0.34 7.46
CA PHE A 70 8.18 0.22 6.04
C PHE A 70 9.30 0.77 5.14
N ARG A 71 10.01 1.81 5.58
CA ARG A 71 11.22 2.29 4.90
C ARG A 71 12.30 1.21 4.87
N ALA A 72 12.59 0.57 6.00
CA ALA A 72 13.57 -0.51 6.07
C ALA A 72 13.18 -1.72 5.20
N ALA A 73 11.87 -2.02 5.11
CA ALA A 73 11.35 -3.11 4.30
C ALA A 73 11.18 -2.78 2.80
N HIS A 74 11.48 -1.54 2.36
CA HIS A 74 11.31 -1.17 0.96
C HIS A 74 12.20 -2.03 0.05
N PRO A 75 11.73 -2.48 -1.14
CA PRO A 75 12.49 -3.37 -2.03
C PRO A 75 13.87 -2.83 -2.42
N SER A 76 14.02 -1.51 -2.56
CA SER A 76 15.30 -0.86 -2.88
C SER A 76 16.35 -0.93 -1.76
N ASN A 77 15.94 -1.32 -0.55
CA ASN A 77 16.79 -1.35 0.64
C ASN A 77 17.15 -2.78 1.05
N GLN A 78 16.75 -3.78 0.25
CA GLN A 78 17.06 -5.18 0.53
C GLN A 78 18.43 -5.58 -0.03
N PRO A 79 19.16 -6.52 0.61
CA PRO A 79 20.50 -6.93 0.17
C PRO A 79 20.56 -7.50 -1.25
N ASP A 80 19.45 -8.05 -1.73
CA ASP A 80 19.29 -8.65 -3.05
C ASP A 80 18.75 -7.67 -4.10
N CYS A 81 18.58 -6.39 -3.76
CA CYS A 81 18.16 -5.38 -4.71
C CYS A 81 19.20 -5.22 -5.84
N PRO A 82 18.80 -5.36 -7.13
CA PRO A 82 19.69 -5.09 -8.24
C PRO A 82 20.21 -3.64 -8.21
N PRO A 83 21.49 -3.37 -8.55
CA PRO A 83 22.07 -2.02 -8.49
C PRO A 83 21.28 -0.96 -9.27
N GLU A 84 20.65 -1.33 -10.38
CA GLU A 84 19.82 -0.45 -11.20
C GLU A 84 18.47 -0.08 -10.56
N ALA A 85 18.04 -0.82 -9.54
CA ALA A 85 16.78 -0.62 -8.83
C ALA A 85 16.97 -0.01 -7.42
N ALA A 86 18.22 0.14 -6.98
CA ALA A 86 18.55 0.86 -5.76
C ALA A 86 18.22 2.36 -5.92
N LYS A 87 17.70 2.98 -4.86
CA LYS A 87 17.39 4.42 -4.82
C LYS A 87 18.60 5.23 -4.39
#